data_AF-A0ABD1T2M4-F1
#
_entry.id   AF-A0ABD1T2M4-F1
#
_cell.length_a   1.000
_cell.length_b   1.000
_cell.length_c   1.000
_cell.angle_alpha   90.00
_cell.angle_beta   90.00
_cell.angle_gamma   90.00
#
_symmetry.space_group_name_H-M   'P 1'
#
loop_
_entity.id
_entity.type
_entity.pdbx_description
1 polymer ?
#
loop_
_entity_poly.entity_id
_entity_poly.type
_entity_poly.pdbx_seq_one_letter_code
_entity_poly.pdbx_strand_id
1 'polypeptide(L)'
;MTRESDHVEINQDRNPFLFSGTKVSDGYAKMLITSVGMNTTWGEMMSTISQDTNVQTPIPAQLDKLTSSIGKTASTIVVDAIPEGLPLAVASTLAYLMKRMMANQAMVRRHSACETMGFATTICTDKTGTFRLNQMKITKFWLGKECIEGKSYVSIAANVLELLQQGVSNMTGSVYMSSASGLEFYSSPTEKAILSWAVLELNMDTEKVKQNCSVLHVEAFNSEKKRSGILIKKVEDDMVHAHWKGAAEMILKRCFHYYNFEGNVNSLNNWMKFDQIIQGKGASSLRCIAFAHEQFFELEDVNPNG
;
A
#
# COMPACT_ATOMS: atom_id res chain seq x y z
N MET A 1 7.70 -2.65 10.73
CA MET A 1 7.31 -2.86 12.15
C MET A 1 5.88 -2.41 12.44
N THR A 2 5.46 -1.22 12.04
CA THR A 2 4.09 -0.70 12.28
C THR A 2 2.99 -1.36 11.44
N ARG A 3 3.35 -2.21 10.46
CA ARG A 3 2.44 -2.80 9.45
C ARG A 3 1.66 -1.79 8.60
N GLU A 4 2.03 -0.52 8.70
CA GLU A 4 1.59 0.56 7.82
C GLU A 4 2.53 0.64 6.61
N SER A 5 1.98 0.91 5.44
CA SER A 5 2.72 1.11 4.18
C SER A 5 3.27 2.53 4.03
N ASP A 6 3.10 3.35 5.06
CA ASP A 6 3.42 4.76 5.00
C ASP A 6 4.89 5.01 5.28
N HIS A 7 5.48 5.92 4.51
CA HIS A 7 6.85 6.35 4.72
C HIS A 7 6.93 7.10 6.04
N VAL A 8 7.75 6.58 6.96
CA VAL A 8 8.07 7.25 8.22
C VAL A 8 9.39 7.98 8.02
N GLU A 9 9.37 9.28 8.23
CA GLU A 9 10.55 10.11 8.11
C GLU A 9 11.46 9.94 9.34
N ILE A 10 12.77 9.83 9.08
CA ILE A 10 13.81 9.68 10.09
C ILE A 10 14.63 10.97 10.09
N ASN A 11 14.62 11.69 11.21
CA ASN A 11 15.26 13.00 11.38
C ASN A 11 15.88 13.12 12.77
N GLN A 12 16.96 13.91 12.90
CA GLN A 12 17.70 14.05 14.16
C GLN A 12 16.83 14.59 15.30
N ASP A 13 15.93 15.54 15.03
CA ASP A 13 15.18 16.24 16.09
C ASP A 13 13.90 15.51 16.52
N ARG A 14 13.23 14.82 15.60
CA ARG A 14 11.89 14.24 15.85
C ARG A 14 11.88 12.72 15.96
N ASN A 15 12.66 12.04 15.13
CA ASN A 15 12.62 10.58 15.05
C ASN A 15 14.00 10.04 14.62
N PRO A 16 14.99 10.02 15.55
CA PRO A 16 16.37 9.67 15.22
C PRO A 16 16.63 8.14 15.22
N PHE A 17 15.61 7.32 15.47
CA PHE A 17 15.77 5.88 15.67
C PHE A 17 15.47 5.08 14.40
N LEU A 18 16.38 4.19 14.04
CA LEU A 18 16.18 3.17 13.00
C LEU A 18 16.00 1.81 13.65
N PHE A 19 15.10 0.98 13.11
CA PHE A 19 14.80 -0.33 13.66
C PHE A 19 15.27 -1.46 12.75
N SER A 20 15.85 -2.50 13.34
CA SER A 20 16.17 -3.75 12.65
C SER A 20 14.92 -4.36 12.01
N GLY A 21 15.05 -4.93 10.80
CA GLY A 21 13.93 -5.48 10.03
C GLY A 21 13.09 -4.44 9.25
N THR A 22 13.53 -3.18 9.19
CA THR A 22 12.95 -2.16 8.30
C THR A 22 13.82 -1.94 7.06
N LYS A 23 13.20 -1.47 5.97
CA LYS A 23 13.88 -1.15 4.71
C LYS A 23 13.83 0.35 4.46
N VAL A 24 14.95 0.93 4.07
CA VAL A 24 15.02 2.33 3.62
C VAL A 24 14.32 2.43 2.27
N SER A 25 13.31 3.30 2.18
CA SER A 25 12.57 3.53 0.94
C SER A 25 13.25 4.55 0.03
N ASP A 26 13.81 5.62 0.60
CA ASP A 26 14.48 6.69 -0.12
C ASP A 26 15.47 7.42 0.81
N GLY A 27 16.48 8.07 0.22
CA GLY A 27 17.50 8.85 0.92
C GLY A 27 18.71 8.05 1.43
N TYR A 28 19.57 8.74 2.17
CA TYR A 28 20.76 8.19 2.80
C TYR A 28 20.85 8.63 4.26
N ALA A 29 21.37 7.77 5.13
CA ALA A 29 21.58 8.08 6.53
C ALA A 29 22.87 7.42 7.03
N LYS A 30 23.52 8.06 8.00
CA LYS A 30 24.56 7.44 8.83
C LYS A 30 23.95 7.20 10.19
N MET A 31 24.18 6.01 10.75
CA MET A 31 23.61 5.63 12.05
C MET A 31 24.66 4.98 12.94
N LEU A 32 24.48 5.12 14.24
CA LEU A 32 25.21 4.35 15.25
C LEU A 32 24.41 3.10 15.57
N ILE A 33 25.06 1.93 15.52
CA ILE A 33 24.41 0.67 15.89
C ILE A 33 24.33 0.60 17.42
N THR A 34 23.11 0.62 17.96
CA THR A 34 22.86 0.56 19.41
C THR A 34 22.69 -0.87 19.92
N SER A 35 22.23 -1.80 19.09
CA SER A 35 21.98 -3.20 19.47
C SER A 35 22.03 -4.11 18.24
N VAL A 36 22.40 -5.37 18.45
CA VAL A 36 22.48 -6.42 17.40
C VAL A 36 21.85 -7.72 17.88
N GLY A 37 21.41 -8.55 16.93
CA GLY A 37 20.84 -9.87 17.23
C GLY A 37 19.55 -9.82 18.06
N MET A 38 19.46 -10.70 19.05
CA MET A 38 18.27 -10.84 19.92
C MET A 38 18.05 -9.66 20.87
N ASN A 39 19.05 -8.81 21.06
CA ASN A 39 18.94 -7.57 21.85
C ASN A 39 18.28 -6.43 21.06
N THR A 40 17.97 -6.63 19.77
CA THR A 40 17.19 -5.66 18.98
C THR A 40 15.70 -5.82 19.27
N THR A 41 14.91 -4.75 19.08
CA THR A 41 13.45 -4.81 19.21
C THR A 41 12.81 -5.90 18.33
N TRP A 42 13.33 -6.09 17.12
CA TRP A 42 12.92 -7.17 16.22
C TRP A 42 13.28 -8.55 16.78
N GLY A 43 14.49 -8.70 17.31
CA GLY A 43 14.96 -9.93 17.93
C GLY A 43 14.14 -10.32 19.16
N GLU A 44 13.82 -9.36 20.03
CA GLU A 44 12.99 -9.56 21.21
C GLU A 44 11.56 -9.97 20.84
N MET A 45 10.94 -9.27 19.88
CA MET A 45 9.64 -9.69 19.34
C MET A 45 9.67 -11.11 18.75
N MET A 46 10.71 -11.43 17.97
CA MET A 46 10.85 -12.76 17.37
C MET A 46 11.08 -13.85 18.44
N SER A 47 11.76 -13.51 19.54
CA SER A 47 11.97 -14.42 20.67
C SER A 47 10.65 -14.83 21.33
N THR A 48 9.71 -13.88 21.45
CA THR A 48 8.37 -14.09 22.01
C THR A 48 7.55 -15.00 21.10
N ILE A 49 7.68 -14.84 19.78
CA ILE A 49 6.99 -15.68 18.79
C ILE A 49 7.58 -17.11 18.74
N SER A 50 8.89 -17.24 18.99
CA SER A 50 9.60 -18.53 18.90
C SER A 50 9.49 -19.38 20.16
N GLN A 51 8.83 -18.90 21.21
CA GLN A 51 8.45 -19.76 22.33
C GLN A 51 7.47 -20.81 21.80
N ASP A 52 7.95 -22.02 21.54
CA ASP A 52 7.10 -23.18 21.32
C ASP A 52 6.34 -23.41 22.62
N THR A 53 5.18 -22.78 22.73
CA THR A 53 4.21 -23.11 23.76
C THR A 53 3.89 -24.58 23.54
N ASN A 54 4.29 -25.44 24.47
CA ASN A 54 4.00 -26.88 24.48
C ASN A 54 2.50 -27.11 24.78
N VAL A 55 1.66 -26.41 24.01
CA VAL A 55 0.21 -26.42 24.10
C VAL A 55 -0.23 -27.64 23.33
N GLN A 56 -0.76 -28.60 24.07
CA GLN A 56 -1.34 -29.80 23.50
C GLN A 56 -2.50 -29.43 22.59
N THR A 57 -2.50 -29.99 21.38
CA THR A 57 -3.50 -29.65 20.36
C THR A 57 -4.80 -30.43 20.61
N PRO A 58 -5.96 -29.97 20.07
CA PRO A 58 -7.27 -30.53 20.36
C PRO A 58 -7.42 -32.07 20.24
N ILE A 59 -6.96 -32.71 19.16
CA ILE A 59 -7.05 -34.14 18.88
C ILE A 59 -6.20 -34.96 19.85
N PRO A 60 -4.89 -34.70 20.07
CA PRO A 60 -4.14 -35.38 21.13
C PRO A 60 -4.82 -35.27 22.50
N ALA A 61 -5.36 -34.10 22.86
CA ALA A 61 -6.07 -33.93 24.12
C ALA A 61 -7.38 -34.75 24.22
N GLN A 62 -8.12 -34.91 23.11
CA GLN A 62 -9.32 -35.76 23.06
C GLN A 62 -8.97 -37.25 23.06
N LEU A 63 -7.91 -37.65 22.34
CA LEU A 63 -7.40 -39.02 22.33
C LEU A 63 -6.91 -39.46 23.71
N ASP A 64 -6.22 -38.59 24.46
CA ASP A 64 -5.79 -38.88 25.83
C ASP A 64 -6.98 -39.05 26.78
N LYS A 65 -8.03 -38.22 26.63
CA LYS A 65 -9.29 -38.37 27.40
C LYS A 65 -9.97 -39.70 27.11
N LEU A 66 -10.08 -40.07 25.82
CA LEU A 66 -10.67 -41.34 25.40
C LEU A 66 -9.86 -42.52 25.93
N THR A 67 -8.53 -42.48 25.77
CA THR A 67 -7.62 -43.52 26.24
C THR A 67 -7.68 -43.67 27.76
N SER A 68 -7.77 -42.57 28.51
CA SER A 68 -7.97 -42.59 29.96
C SER A 68 -9.32 -43.17 30.36
N SER A 69 -10.41 -42.85 29.65
CA SER A 69 -11.75 -43.37 29.93
C SER A 69 -11.85 -44.88 29.65
N ILE A 70 -11.25 -45.34 28.54
CA ILE A 70 -11.17 -46.75 28.19
C ILE A 70 -10.30 -47.48 29.22
N GLY A 71 -9.11 -46.96 29.54
CA GLY A 71 -8.19 -47.56 30.51
C GLY A 71 -8.78 -47.67 31.92
N LYS A 72 -9.60 -46.71 32.36
CA LYS A 72 -10.31 -46.76 33.66
C LYS A 72 -11.42 -47.82 33.72
N THR A 73 -12.04 -48.13 32.59
CA THR A 73 -13.13 -49.12 32.50
C THR A 73 -12.60 -50.54 32.21
N ALA A 74 -11.36 -50.64 31.70
CA ALA A 74 -10.76 -51.88 31.19
C ALA A 74 -9.82 -52.60 32.17
N SER A 75 -10.09 -52.58 33.48
CA SER A 75 -9.29 -53.29 34.47
C SER A 75 -9.33 -54.84 34.37
N THR A 76 -9.93 -55.40 33.32
CA THR A 76 -10.04 -56.87 33.13
C THR A 76 -9.72 -57.38 31.73
N ILE A 77 -9.41 -56.52 30.74
CA ILE A 77 -9.08 -56.96 29.37
C ILE A 77 -7.85 -56.16 28.88
N VAL A 78 -6.67 -56.57 29.34
CA VAL A 78 -5.46 -55.73 29.34
C VAL A 78 -4.69 -55.69 28.00
N VAL A 79 -5.09 -56.42 26.96
CA VAL A 79 -4.24 -56.55 25.74
C VAL A 79 -4.93 -56.13 24.43
N ASP A 80 -6.24 -56.35 24.27
CA ASP A 80 -6.95 -56.03 23.00
C ASP A 80 -7.52 -54.61 22.91
N ALA A 81 -7.48 -53.84 24.00
CA ALA A 81 -8.15 -52.54 24.10
C ALA A 81 -7.24 -51.33 23.83
N ILE A 82 -5.93 -51.52 23.66
CA ILE A 82 -5.00 -50.42 23.34
C ILE A 82 -5.11 -50.16 21.83
N PRO A 83 -5.64 -49.01 21.39
CA PRO A 83 -5.85 -48.76 19.98
C PRO A 83 -4.53 -48.33 19.33
N GLU A 84 -3.59 -49.26 19.16
CA GLU A 84 -2.27 -49.00 18.56
C GLU A 84 -2.38 -48.44 17.13
N GLY A 85 -3.45 -48.77 16.41
CA GLY A 85 -3.72 -48.27 15.06
C GLY A 85 -4.35 -46.88 14.99
N LEU A 86 -4.94 -46.36 16.07
CA LEU A 86 -5.66 -45.09 16.05
C LEU A 86 -4.75 -43.88 15.82
N PRO A 87 -3.58 -43.75 16.49
CA PRO A 87 -2.64 -42.66 16.21
C PRO A 87 -2.13 -42.69 14.75
N LEU A 88 -1.87 -43.88 14.21
CA LEU A 88 -1.40 -44.06 12.83
C LEU A 88 -2.47 -43.69 11.79
N ALA A 89 -3.74 -44.05 12.04
CA ALA A 89 -4.86 -43.68 11.20
C ALA A 89 -5.04 -42.16 11.17
N VAL A 90 -5.05 -41.50 12.34
CA VAL A 90 -5.15 -40.04 12.46
C VAL A 90 -4.01 -39.34 11.74
N ALA A 91 -2.77 -39.79 11.93
CA ALA A 91 -1.59 -39.21 11.26
C ALA A 91 -1.67 -39.35 9.72
N SER A 92 -2.10 -40.51 9.23
CA SER A 92 -2.25 -40.78 7.78
C SER A 92 -3.34 -39.90 7.16
N THR A 93 -4.48 -39.76 7.82
CA THR A 93 -5.55 -38.86 7.38
C THR A 93 -5.10 -37.40 7.38
N LEU A 94 -4.39 -36.96 8.42
CA LEU A 94 -3.87 -35.60 8.52
C LEU A 94 -2.84 -35.29 7.41
N ALA A 95 -1.94 -36.23 7.12
CA ALA A 95 -0.98 -36.11 6.03
C ALA A 95 -1.68 -36.02 4.65
N TYR A 96 -2.71 -36.84 4.42
CA TYR A 96 -3.53 -36.74 3.21
C TYR A 96 -4.23 -35.37 3.10
N LEU A 97 -4.80 -34.86 4.19
CA LEU A 97 -5.44 -33.54 4.22
C LEU A 97 -4.44 -32.42 3.91
N MET A 98 -3.23 -32.46 4.48
CA MET A 98 -2.17 -31.49 4.18
C MET A 98 -1.78 -31.50 2.70
N LYS A 99 -1.64 -32.69 2.10
CA LYS A 99 -1.37 -32.83 0.66
C LYS A 99 -2.48 -32.18 -0.18
N ARG A 100 -3.74 -32.38 0.21
CA ARG A 100 -4.90 -31.76 -0.47
C ARG A 100 -4.94 -30.24 -0.29
N MET A 101 -4.60 -29.72 0.89
CA MET A 101 -4.52 -28.28 1.13
C MET A 101 -3.42 -27.61 0.31
N MET A 102 -2.26 -28.26 0.14
CA MET A 102 -1.21 -27.76 -0.74
C MET A 102 -1.67 -27.65 -2.21
N ALA A 103 -2.48 -28.59 -2.70
CA ALA A 103 -3.06 -28.49 -4.04
C ALA A 103 -3.95 -27.24 -4.21
N ASN A 104 -4.56 -26.75 -3.13
CA ASN A 104 -5.36 -25.53 -3.09
C ASN A 104 -4.55 -24.28 -2.71
N GLN A 105 -3.21 -24.29 -2.90
CA GLN A 105 -2.31 -23.19 -2.55
C GLN A 105 -2.29 -22.82 -1.05
N ALA A 106 -2.82 -23.69 -0.18
CA ALA A 106 -2.79 -23.52 1.27
C ALA A 106 -1.68 -24.41 1.86
N MET A 107 -0.47 -23.85 1.96
CA MET A 107 0.68 -24.58 2.52
C MET A 107 0.57 -24.67 4.04
N VAL A 108 0.49 -25.90 4.54
CA VAL A 108 0.51 -26.18 5.98
C VAL A 108 1.90 -26.64 6.41
N ARG A 109 2.54 -25.88 7.30
CA ARG A 109 3.90 -26.17 7.79
C ARG A 109 3.96 -27.08 9.01
N ARG A 110 2.91 -27.07 9.84
CA ARG A 110 2.80 -27.90 11.06
C ARG A 110 1.54 -28.74 10.97
N HIS A 111 1.65 -30.05 11.21
CA HIS A 111 0.51 -30.99 11.21
C HIS A 111 -0.62 -30.53 12.15
N SER A 112 -0.25 -30.07 13.34
CA SER A 112 -1.18 -29.54 14.35
C SER A 112 -1.99 -28.32 13.90
N ALA A 113 -1.52 -27.57 12.90
CA ALA A 113 -2.24 -26.37 12.44
C ALA A 113 -3.57 -26.72 11.75
N CYS A 114 -3.61 -27.83 11.00
CA CYS A 114 -4.83 -28.28 10.33
C CYS A 114 -5.92 -28.65 11.34
N GLU A 115 -5.51 -29.30 12.41
CA GLU A 115 -6.36 -29.70 13.52
C GLU A 115 -6.90 -28.48 14.25
N THR A 116 -6.01 -27.58 14.71
CA THR A 116 -6.42 -26.37 15.44
C THR A 116 -7.37 -25.50 14.62
N MET A 117 -7.14 -25.40 13.30
CA MET A 117 -8.01 -24.64 12.39
C MET A 117 -9.44 -25.23 12.32
N GLY A 118 -9.59 -26.56 12.40
CA GLY A 118 -10.90 -27.22 12.43
C GLY A 118 -11.70 -26.93 13.70
N PHE A 119 -11.03 -26.52 14.78
CA PHE A 119 -11.64 -26.15 16.07
C PHE A 119 -11.65 -24.63 16.32
N ALA A 120 -11.21 -23.82 15.36
CA ALA A 120 -11.15 -22.38 15.54
C ALA A 120 -12.55 -21.76 15.60
N THR A 121 -12.85 -21.07 16.70
CA THR A 121 -14.11 -20.33 16.88
C THR A 121 -13.95 -18.84 16.63
N THR A 122 -12.73 -18.33 16.72
CA THR A 122 -12.38 -16.92 16.54
C THR A 122 -11.21 -16.80 15.57
N ILE A 123 -11.35 -15.94 14.56
CA ILE A 123 -10.31 -15.67 13.57
C ILE A 123 -9.80 -14.24 13.80
N CYS A 124 -8.55 -14.12 14.24
CA CYS A 124 -7.87 -12.84 14.37
C CYS A 124 -7.03 -12.60 13.12
N THR A 125 -7.47 -11.69 12.25
CA THR A 125 -6.80 -11.36 10.99
C THR A 125 -6.26 -9.94 11.02
N ASP A 126 -5.12 -9.72 10.38
CA ASP A 126 -4.63 -8.39 10.08
C ASP A 126 -5.44 -7.75 8.93
N LYS A 127 -5.47 -6.42 8.88
CA LYS A 127 -6.14 -5.66 7.82
C LYS A 127 -5.26 -5.58 6.57
N THR A 128 -4.01 -5.17 6.74
CA THR A 128 -3.09 -4.89 5.63
C THR A 128 -2.32 -6.15 5.24
N GLY A 129 -2.36 -6.52 3.96
CA GLY A 129 -1.74 -7.74 3.46
C GLY A 129 -2.58 -9.01 3.64
N THR A 130 -3.74 -8.94 4.30
CA THR A 130 -4.72 -10.05 4.39
C THR A 130 -6.05 -9.66 3.74
N PHE A 131 -6.81 -8.73 4.33
CA PHE A 131 -8.06 -8.27 3.70
C PHE A 131 -7.83 -7.28 2.57
N ARG A 132 -6.82 -6.42 2.72
CA ARG A 132 -6.42 -5.49 1.68
C ARG A 132 -5.10 -5.91 1.08
N LEU A 133 -5.06 -5.94 -0.25
CA LEU A 133 -3.79 -6.02 -0.97
C LEU A 133 -2.89 -4.88 -0.48
N ASN A 134 -1.61 -5.16 -0.27
CA ASN A 134 -0.61 -4.14 0.06
C ASN A 134 -0.22 -3.34 -1.20
N GLN A 135 -1.24 -2.87 -1.93
CA GLN A 135 -1.12 -2.11 -3.16
C GLN A 135 -2.08 -0.92 -3.04
N MET A 136 -1.51 0.29 -3.13
CA MET A 136 -2.31 1.51 -3.20
C MET A 136 -3.04 1.55 -4.55
N LYS A 137 -4.32 1.91 -4.54
CA LYS A 137 -5.15 2.11 -5.74
C LYS A 137 -5.94 3.40 -5.60
N ILE A 138 -6.15 4.10 -6.71
CA ILE A 138 -7.05 5.24 -6.77
C ILE A 138 -8.48 4.73 -6.70
N THR A 139 -9.23 5.17 -5.69
CA THR A 139 -10.63 4.76 -5.47
C THR A 139 -11.64 5.77 -6.00
N LYS A 140 -11.31 7.06 -5.92
CA LYS A 140 -12.16 8.16 -6.37
C LYS A 140 -11.29 9.25 -6.97
N PHE A 141 -11.74 9.82 -8.09
CA PHE A 141 -11.15 10.99 -8.73
C PHE A 141 -12.13 12.15 -8.66
N TRP A 142 -11.63 13.33 -8.30
CA TRP A 142 -12.45 14.55 -8.18
C TRP A 142 -11.90 15.61 -9.12
N LEU A 143 -12.80 16.22 -9.89
CA LEU A 143 -12.48 17.38 -10.73
C LEU A 143 -13.40 18.52 -10.32
N GLY A 144 -12.80 19.58 -9.77
CA GLY A 144 -13.57 20.64 -9.13
C GLY A 144 -14.42 20.09 -7.98
N LYS A 145 -15.75 20.30 -8.06
CA LYS A 145 -16.70 19.90 -7.02
C LYS A 145 -17.38 18.56 -7.27
N GLU A 146 -17.03 17.89 -8.37
CA GLU A 146 -17.71 16.68 -8.83
C GLU A 146 -16.78 15.47 -8.71
N CYS A 147 -17.37 14.34 -8.32
CA CYS A 147 -16.69 13.05 -8.25
C CYS A 147 -16.90 12.34 -9.58
N ILE A 148 -15.82 11.97 -10.26
CA ILE A 148 -15.86 11.21 -11.49
C ILE A 148 -15.63 9.75 -11.13
N GLU A 149 -16.62 8.91 -11.41
CA GLU A 149 -16.58 7.47 -11.15
C GLU A 149 -16.70 6.69 -12.47
N GLY A 150 -15.81 5.71 -12.69
CA GLY A 150 -15.86 4.78 -13.82
C GLY A 150 -15.57 5.39 -15.19
N LYS A 151 -16.14 4.82 -16.27
CA LYS A 151 -15.86 5.12 -17.69
C LYS A 151 -16.22 6.55 -18.15
N SER A 152 -16.59 7.45 -17.25
CA SER A 152 -16.96 8.83 -17.56
C SER A 152 -15.76 9.76 -17.76
N TYR A 153 -14.53 9.24 -17.71
CA TYR A 153 -13.31 10.01 -17.98
C TYR A 153 -13.25 10.60 -19.39
N VAL A 154 -13.97 10.00 -20.35
CA VAL A 154 -14.09 10.48 -21.74
C VAL A 154 -14.81 11.83 -21.83
N SER A 155 -15.61 12.18 -20.82
CA SER A 155 -16.36 13.46 -20.78
C SER A 155 -15.53 14.63 -20.24
N ILE A 156 -14.29 14.40 -19.81
CA ILE A 156 -13.39 15.46 -19.34
C ILE A 156 -12.86 16.22 -20.57
N ALA A 157 -12.89 17.54 -20.51
CA ALA A 157 -12.33 18.39 -21.55
C ALA A 157 -10.85 18.07 -21.83
N ALA A 158 -10.49 18.04 -23.12
CA ALA A 158 -9.19 17.59 -23.60
C ALA A 158 -8.02 18.41 -23.01
N ASN A 159 -8.22 19.71 -22.78
CA ASN A 159 -7.22 20.58 -22.17
C ASN A 159 -6.87 20.14 -20.73
N VAL A 160 -7.87 19.80 -19.91
CA VAL A 160 -7.66 19.34 -18.53
C VAL A 160 -7.01 17.96 -18.52
N LEU A 161 -7.43 17.08 -19.43
CA LEU A 161 -6.85 15.75 -19.55
C LEU A 161 -5.37 15.83 -19.95
N GLU A 162 -5.02 16.68 -20.92
CA GLU A 162 -3.63 16.90 -21.35
C GLU A 162 -2.76 17.39 -20.19
N LEU A 163 -3.21 18.41 -19.44
CA LEU A 163 -2.49 18.94 -18.28
C LEU A 163 -2.29 17.89 -17.18
N LEU A 164 -3.31 17.06 -16.93
CA LEU A 164 -3.22 15.98 -15.95
C LEU A 164 -2.22 14.91 -16.42
N GLN A 165 -2.27 14.51 -17.68
CA GLN A 165 -1.36 13.54 -18.26
C GLN A 165 0.11 14.04 -18.24
N GLN A 166 0.33 15.31 -18.56
CA GLN A 166 1.64 15.97 -18.46
C GLN A 166 2.18 15.95 -17.03
N GLY A 167 1.37 16.34 -16.06
CA GLY A 167 1.76 16.31 -14.65
C GLY A 167 2.05 14.90 -14.16
N VAL A 168 1.18 13.93 -14.44
CA VAL A 168 1.33 12.56 -13.96
C VAL A 168 2.54 11.86 -14.59
N SER A 169 2.74 11.99 -15.91
CA SER A 169 3.81 11.27 -16.60
C SER A 169 5.21 11.75 -16.22
N ASN A 170 5.38 13.06 -16.03
CA ASN A 170 6.68 13.67 -15.76
C ASN A 170 7.02 13.69 -14.27
N MET A 171 6.00 13.69 -13.40
CA MET A 171 6.17 13.74 -11.96
C MET A 171 6.15 12.37 -11.28
N THR A 172 5.83 11.32 -12.04
CA THR A 172 5.84 9.95 -11.56
C THR A 172 6.96 9.19 -12.26
N GLY A 173 7.65 8.31 -11.55
CA GLY A 173 8.85 7.63 -12.06
C GLY A 173 8.62 6.86 -13.36
N SER A 174 9.70 6.35 -13.95
CA SER A 174 9.63 5.63 -15.22
C SER A 174 8.83 4.33 -15.11
N VAL A 175 8.04 4.05 -16.14
CA VAL A 175 7.37 2.76 -16.36
C VAL A 175 8.39 1.79 -16.96
N TYR A 176 8.47 0.57 -16.44
CA TYR A 176 9.14 -0.51 -17.13
C TYR A 176 8.21 -1.72 -17.27
N MET A 177 8.16 -2.30 -18.46
CA MET A 177 7.38 -3.50 -18.72
C MET A 177 8.21 -4.72 -18.35
N SER A 178 7.72 -5.51 -17.39
CA SER A 178 8.31 -6.81 -17.04
C SER A 178 7.58 -7.90 -17.81
N SER A 179 8.32 -8.71 -18.57
CA SER A 179 7.82 -9.70 -19.53
C SER A 179 7.05 -10.88 -18.91
N ALA A 180 6.98 -10.99 -17.58
CA ALA A 180 6.38 -12.14 -16.89
C ALA A 180 5.11 -11.84 -16.08
N SER A 181 4.76 -10.58 -15.75
CA SER A 181 3.61 -10.34 -14.84
C SER A 181 2.95 -8.95 -14.86
N GLY A 182 3.21 -8.12 -15.88
CA GLY A 182 2.56 -6.81 -16.04
C GLY A 182 3.50 -5.62 -15.81
N LEU A 183 2.95 -4.40 -15.77
CA LEU A 183 3.71 -3.16 -15.56
C LEU A 183 4.33 -3.13 -14.16
N GLU A 184 5.66 -3.07 -14.08
CA GLU A 184 6.39 -2.83 -12.84
C GLU A 184 6.87 -1.38 -12.78
N PHE A 185 6.49 -0.69 -11.70
CA PHE A 185 6.79 0.72 -11.49
C PHE A 185 7.79 0.85 -10.34
N TYR A 186 8.96 1.47 -10.61
CA TYR A 186 9.96 1.84 -9.60
C TYR A 186 9.63 3.25 -9.08
N SER A 187 8.66 3.34 -8.18
CA SER A 187 8.26 4.60 -7.54
C SER A 187 7.62 4.34 -6.19
N SER A 188 7.31 5.40 -5.43
CA SER A 188 6.55 5.25 -4.18
C SER A 188 5.21 4.54 -4.44
N PRO A 189 4.62 3.81 -3.47
CA PRO A 189 3.35 3.11 -3.67
C PRO A 189 2.22 4.03 -4.17
N THR A 190 2.22 5.29 -3.70
CA THR A 190 1.30 6.34 -4.11
C THR A 190 1.46 6.71 -5.59
N GLU A 191 2.70 6.93 -6.02
CA GLU A 191 3.04 7.23 -7.40
C GLU A 191 2.69 6.08 -8.34
N LYS A 192 3.03 4.86 -7.95
CA LYS A 192 2.64 3.65 -8.68
C LYS A 192 1.12 3.58 -8.88
N ALA A 193 0.33 3.92 -7.87
CA ALA A 193 -1.13 3.94 -7.96
C ALA A 193 -1.64 4.99 -8.95
N ILE A 194 -1.08 6.21 -8.92
CA ILE A 194 -1.45 7.32 -9.79
C ILE A 194 -1.11 6.99 -11.26
N LEU A 195 0.11 6.52 -11.50
CA LEU A 195 0.57 6.22 -12.85
C LEU A 195 -0.16 5.01 -13.44
N SER A 196 -0.37 3.96 -12.65
CA SER A 196 -1.19 2.80 -13.08
C SER A 196 -2.62 3.22 -13.42
N TRP A 197 -3.22 4.13 -12.66
CA TRP A 197 -4.56 4.66 -12.95
C TRP A 197 -4.57 5.49 -14.24
N ALA A 198 -3.60 6.39 -14.43
CA ALA A 198 -3.53 7.20 -15.65
C ALA A 198 -3.33 6.35 -16.92
N VAL A 199 -2.49 5.32 -16.87
CA VAL A 199 -2.27 4.43 -18.02
C VAL A 199 -3.50 3.58 -18.31
N LEU A 200 -4.10 2.96 -17.29
CA LEU A 200 -5.20 1.99 -17.49
C LEU A 200 -6.57 2.64 -17.70
N GLU A 201 -6.89 3.70 -16.95
CA GLU A 201 -8.23 4.31 -16.93
C GLU A 201 -8.33 5.58 -17.80
N LEU A 202 -7.25 6.36 -17.91
CA LEU A 202 -7.21 7.58 -18.75
C LEU A 202 -6.59 7.34 -20.14
N ASN A 203 -6.23 6.09 -20.46
CA ASN A 203 -5.60 5.69 -21.73
C ASN A 203 -4.36 6.56 -22.07
N MET A 204 -3.57 6.88 -21.06
CA MET A 204 -2.40 7.75 -21.21
C MET A 204 -1.21 6.98 -21.77
N ASP A 205 -0.63 7.49 -22.85
CA ASP A 205 0.66 7.04 -23.38
C ASP A 205 1.79 7.83 -22.71
N THR A 206 2.50 7.18 -21.78
CA THR A 206 3.59 7.81 -21.02
C THR A 206 4.76 8.25 -21.89
N GLU A 207 5.07 7.51 -22.95
CA GLU A 207 6.25 7.79 -23.78
C GLU A 207 5.99 8.99 -24.67
N LYS A 208 4.81 9.04 -25.30
CA LYS A 208 4.40 10.17 -26.13
C LYS A 208 4.39 11.49 -25.35
N VAL A 209 3.83 11.50 -24.14
CA VAL A 209 3.77 12.73 -23.32
C VAL A 209 5.16 13.18 -22.90
N LYS A 210 6.07 12.25 -22.58
CA LYS A 210 7.47 12.57 -22.22
C LYS A 210 8.28 13.10 -23.39
N GLN A 211 8.03 12.63 -24.62
CA GLN A 211 8.71 13.14 -25.81
C GLN A 211 8.28 14.57 -26.16
N ASN A 212 7.03 14.94 -25.85
CA ASN A 212 6.48 16.27 -26.15
C ASN A 212 6.84 17.34 -25.10
N CYS A 213 7.48 16.95 -23.98
CA CYS A 213 7.79 17.85 -22.87
C CYS A 213 9.29 17.80 -22.55
N SER A 214 9.92 18.96 -22.40
CA SER A 214 11.26 19.08 -21.86
C SER A 214 11.19 19.42 -20.37
N VAL A 215 11.83 18.63 -19.51
CA VAL A 215 11.87 18.89 -18.06
C VAL A 215 12.95 19.93 -17.78
N LEU A 216 12.54 21.08 -17.21
CA LEU A 216 13.44 22.18 -16.86
C LEU A 216 13.95 22.06 -15.41
N HIS A 217 13.04 21.76 -14.48
CA HIS A 217 13.36 21.68 -13.06
C HIS A 217 12.46 20.68 -12.34
N VAL A 218 13.01 19.95 -11.37
CA VAL A 218 12.26 19.01 -10.54
C VAL A 218 12.51 19.35 -9.07
N GLU A 219 11.45 19.69 -8.35
CA GLU A 219 11.46 19.81 -6.89
C GLU A 219 11.00 18.47 -6.30
N ALA A 220 11.95 17.74 -5.71
CA ALA A 220 11.68 16.50 -4.98
C ALA A 220 10.71 16.73 -3.82
N PHE A 221 10.08 15.66 -3.34
CA PHE A 221 9.08 15.79 -2.26
C PHE A 221 9.72 16.36 -1.00
N ASN A 222 9.19 17.49 -0.54
CA ASN A 222 9.61 18.13 0.70
C ASN A 222 8.60 17.82 1.81
N SER A 223 9.06 17.25 2.91
CA SER A 223 8.20 16.83 4.04
C SER A 223 7.52 17.98 4.78
N GLU A 224 8.14 19.16 4.84
CA GLU A 224 7.57 20.36 5.45
C GLU A 224 6.46 20.94 4.57
N LYS A 225 6.75 21.10 3.26
CA LYS A 225 5.77 21.59 2.27
C LYS A 225 4.73 20.53 1.88
N LYS A 226 4.98 19.26 2.20
CA LYS A 226 4.19 18.05 1.85
C LYS A 226 3.79 17.98 0.37
N ARG A 227 4.73 18.32 -0.51
CA ARG A 227 4.53 18.36 -1.96
C ARG A 227 5.83 18.14 -2.70
N SER A 228 5.69 17.79 -3.97
CA SER A 228 6.74 17.88 -4.99
C SER A 228 6.23 18.75 -6.15
N GLY A 229 7.14 19.18 -7.01
CA GLY A 229 6.82 19.98 -8.19
C GLY A 229 7.72 19.66 -9.36
N ILE A 230 7.27 19.98 -10.57
CA ILE A 230 8.05 19.88 -11.79
C ILE A 230 7.73 21.06 -12.70
N LEU A 231 8.76 21.65 -13.30
CA LEU A 231 8.63 22.61 -14.37
C LEU A 231 8.97 21.92 -15.69
N ILE A 232 8.03 22.01 -16.62
CA ILE A 232 8.16 21.47 -17.97
C ILE A 232 7.98 22.59 -18.99
N LYS A 233 8.63 22.46 -20.12
CA LYS A 233 8.42 23.32 -21.29
C LYS A 233 7.91 22.47 -22.45
N LYS A 234 6.75 22.85 -22.98
CA LYS A 234 6.12 22.14 -24.10
C LYS A 234 6.88 22.48 -25.38
N VAL A 235 7.18 21.46 -26.18
CA VAL A 235 7.98 21.62 -27.42
C VAL A 235 7.24 22.47 -28.46
N GLU A 236 5.91 22.45 -28.45
CA GLU A 236 5.06 23.10 -29.46
C GLU A 236 4.78 24.59 -29.17
N ASP A 237 4.62 24.98 -27.89
CA ASP A 237 4.05 26.30 -27.52
C ASP A 237 5.06 27.25 -26.85
N ASP A 238 6.32 26.84 -26.67
CA ASP A 238 7.38 27.53 -25.89
C ASP A 238 7.00 27.92 -24.44
N MET A 239 5.75 27.68 -24.01
CA MET A 239 5.22 27.97 -22.70
C MET A 239 5.80 27.04 -21.63
N VAL A 240 6.01 27.60 -20.44
CA VAL A 240 6.46 26.88 -19.27
C VAL A 240 5.27 26.53 -18.39
N HIS A 241 5.15 25.27 -18.03
CA HIS A 241 4.10 24.73 -17.18
C HIS A 241 4.71 24.22 -15.88
N ALA A 242 4.24 24.72 -14.74
CA ALA A 242 4.55 24.14 -13.45
C ALA A 242 3.43 23.19 -13.04
N HIS A 243 3.79 21.97 -12.64
CA HIS A 243 2.86 20.99 -12.09
C HIS A 243 3.27 20.64 -10.67
N TRP A 244 2.29 20.64 -9.77
CA TRP A 244 2.47 20.33 -8.36
C TRP A 244 1.58 19.14 -7.95
N LYS A 245 2.12 18.28 -7.09
CA LYS A 245 1.41 17.16 -6.45
C LYS A 245 1.76 17.14 -4.98
N GLY A 246 0.75 16.95 -4.14
CA GLY A 246 0.99 16.88 -2.70
C GLY A 246 -0.25 16.57 -1.89
N ALA A 247 -0.13 16.71 -0.58
CA ALA A 247 -1.28 16.62 0.32
C ALA A 247 -2.36 17.63 -0.10
N ALA A 248 -3.61 17.15 -0.25
CA ALA A 248 -4.68 17.97 -0.82
C ALA A 248 -4.89 19.30 -0.06
N GLU A 249 -4.81 19.27 1.27
CA GLU A 249 -4.95 20.46 2.11
C GLU A 249 -3.82 21.50 1.89
N MET A 250 -2.61 21.05 1.55
CA MET A 250 -1.46 21.94 1.36
C MET A 250 -1.49 22.59 -0.02
N ILE A 251 -1.85 21.83 -1.04
CA ILE A 251 -2.01 22.35 -2.40
C ILE A 251 -3.21 23.30 -2.47
N LEU A 252 -4.36 22.92 -1.91
CA LEU A 252 -5.59 23.73 -1.96
C LEU A 252 -5.38 25.13 -1.37
N LYS A 253 -4.58 25.27 -0.31
CA LYS A 253 -4.25 26.57 0.32
C LYS A 253 -3.51 27.54 -0.60
N ARG A 254 -2.94 27.06 -1.71
CA ARG A 254 -2.18 27.86 -2.67
C ARG A 254 -2.88 28.02 -4.01
N CYS A 255 -4.06 27.39 -4.18
CA CYS A 255 -4.83 27.49 -5.41
C CYS A 255 -5.86 28.61 -5.29
N PHE A 256 -5.93 29.46 -6.32
CA PHE A 256 -6.97 30.51 -6.44
C PHE A 256 -8.10 30.12 -7.39
N HIS A 257 -7.85 29.14 -8.27
CA HIS A 257 -8.76 28.71 -9.32
C HIS A 257 -8.83 27.18 -9.41
N TYR A 258 -9.90 26.66 -9.99
CA TYR A 258 -10.07 25.23 -10.28
C TYR A 258 -10.74 25.01 -11.64
N TYR A 259 -10.45 23.89 -12.28
CA TYR A 259 -11.09 23.47 -13.53
C TYR A 259 -12.39 22.69 -13.27
N ASN A 260 -13.43 22.94 -14.07
CA ASN A 260 -14.60 22.07 -14.14
C ASN A 260 -14.42 20.96 -15.20
N PHE A 261 -15.38 20.05 -15.33
CA PHE A 261 -15.33 18.96 -16.32
C PHE A 261 -15.34 19.46 -17.77
N GLU A 262 -15.89 20.65 -18.03
CA GLU A 262 -15.95 21.31 -19.34
C GLU A 262 -14.64 22.02 -19.71
N GLY A 263 -13.67 22.09 -18.78
CA GLY A 263 -12.39 22.77 -19.01
C GLY A 263 -12.38 24.27 -18.71
N ASN A 264 -13.47 24.80 -18.15
CA ASN A 264 -13.60 26.20 -17.73
C ASN A 264 -12.95 26.43 -16.36
N VAL A 265 -12.21 27.54 -16.26
CA VAL A 265 -11.55 27.98 -15.02
C VAL A 265 -12.55 28.74 -14.14
N ASN A 266 -12.75 28.27 -12.93
CA ASN A 266 -13.62 28.90 -11.93
C ASN A 266 -12.81 29.39 -10.73
N SER A 267 -13.19 30.52 -10.16
CA SER A 267 -12.56 31.04 -8.95
C SER A 267 -12.93 30.21 -7.71
N LEU A 268 -11.94 30.00 -6.84
CA LEU A 268 -12.06 29.24 -5.60
C LEU A 268 -12.69 30.07 -4.46
N ASN A 269 -13.87 30.65 -4.69
CA ASN A 269 -14.53 31.51 -3.70
C ASN A 269 -15.06 30.75 -2.47
N ASN A 270 -15.30 29.44 -2.58
CA ASN A 270 -15.91 28.63 -1.53
C ASN A 270 -15.02 27.44 -1.17
N TRP A 271 -13.90 27.74 -0.51
CA TRP A 271 -12.91 26.75 -0.05
C TRP A 271 -13.49 25.73 0.93
N MET A 272 -14.54 26.10 1.70
CA MET A 272 -15.18 25.23 2.69
C MET A 272 -15.72 23.92 2.08
N LYS A 273 -16.27 23.97 0.86
CA LYS A 273 -16.78 22.75 0.21
C LYS A 273 -15.66 21.77 -0.14
N PHE A 274 -14.51 22.27 -0.58
CA PHE A 274 -13.36 21.44 -0.89
C PHE A 274 -12.74 20.84 0.38
N ASP A 275 -12.65 21.63 1.45
CA ASP A 275 -12.18 21.14 2.74
C ASP A 275 -13.10 20.04 3.29
N GLN A 276 -14.43 20.23 3.23
CA GLN A 276 -15.41 19.18 3.59
C GLN A 276 -15.24 17.89 2.79
N ILE A 277 -14.95 17.99 1.48
CA ILE A 277 -14.68 16.82 0.65
C ILE A 277 -13.40 16.12 1.15
N ILE A 278 -12.32 16.86 1.37
CA ILE A 278 -11.04 16.31 1.83
C ILE A 278 -11.20 15.63 3.21
N GLN A 279 -11.81 16.31 4.18
CA GLN A 279 -12.05 15.77 5.52
C GLN A 279 -12.97 14.54 5.48
N GLY A 280 -14.03 14.58 4.67
CA GLY A 280 -14.95 13.45 4.50
C GLY A 280 -14.27 12.20 3.93
N LYS A 281 -13.27 12.37 3.05
CA LYS A 281 -12.45 11.25 2.54
C LYS A 281 -11.42 10.78 3.57
N GLY A 282 -10.84 11.69 4.34
CA GLY A 282 -10.00 11.34 5.50
C GLY A 282 -10.75 10.45 6.51
N ALA A 283 -12.00 10.80 6.83
CA ALA A 283 -12.86 9.99 7.70
C ALA A 283 -13.15 8.58 7.14
N SER A 284 -13.15 8.44 5.81
CA SER A 284 -13.27 7.14 5.12
C SER A 284 -11.93 6.38 5.04
N SER A 285 -10.89 6.83 5.76
CA SER A 285 -9.52 6.29 5.72
C SER A 285 -8.87 6.29 4.33
N LEU A 286 -9.23 7.27 3.49
CA LEU A 286 -8.61 7.48 2.18
C LEU A 286 -7.58 8.59 2.25
N ARG A 287 -6.45 8.41 1.57
CA ARG A 287 -5.44 9.46 1.40
C ARG A 287 -5.86 10.39 0.26
N CYS A 288 -5.91 11.70 0.54
CA CYS A 288 -6.22 12.73 -0.45
C CYS A 288 -4.94 13.38 -1.00
N ILE A 289 -4.81 13.36 -2.33
CA ILE A 289 -3.71 13.98 -3.06
C ILE A 289 -4.34 14.92 -4.08
N ALA A 290 -3.82 16.14 -4.14
CA ALA A 290 -4.25 17.11 -5.13
C ALA A 290 -3.14 17.38 -6.15
N PHE A 291 -3.58 17.72 -7.35
CA PHE A 291 -2.75 18.22 -8.43
C PHE A 291 -3.09 19.69 -8.67
N ALA A 292 -2.06 20.50 -8.86
CA ALA A 292 -2.20 21.89 -9.26
C ALA A 292 -1.28 22.18 -10.44
N HIS A 293 -1.66 23.18 -11.22
CA HIS A 293 -0.97 23.56 -12.45
C HIS A 293 -0.99 25.09 -12.58
N GLU A 294 0.09 25.62 -13.13
CA GLU A 294 0.26 27.04 -13.44
C GLU A 294 1.06 27.20 -14.74
N GLN A 295 0.75 28.23 -15.54
CA GLN A 295 1.40 28.52 -16.82
C GLN A 295 2.12 29.87 -16.76
N PHE A 296 3.30 29.93 -17.35
CA PHE A 296 4.13 31.13 -17.42
C PHE A 296 4.65 31.32 -18.85
N PHE A 297 4.87 32.57 -19.24
CA PHE A 297 5.47 32.93 -20.53
C PHE A 297 7.00 32.90 -20.48
N GLU A 298 7.62 33.23 -19.33
CA GLU A 298 9.08 33.20 -19.15
C GLU A 298 9.50 32.54 -17.83
N LEU A 299 10.72 32.00 -17.78
CA LEU A 299 11.30 31.34 -16.60
C LEU A 299 11.54 32.32 -15.43
N GLU A 300 11.67 33.61 -15.70
CA GLU A 300 11.91 34.65 -14.69
C GLU A 300 10.66 34.98 -13.86
N ASP A 301 9.47 34.67 -14.37
CA ASP A 301 8.19 34.85 -13.66
C ASP A 301 7.89 33.73 -12.65
N VAL A 302 8.71 32.66 -12.65
CA VAL A 302 8.55 31.54 -11.74
C VAL A 302 9.00 31.95 -10.35
N ASN A 303 8.07 32.27 -9.47
CA ASN A 303 8.38 32.45 -8.05
C ASN A 303 8.76 31.07 -7.45
N PRO A 304 10.01 30.83 -7.02
CA PRO A 304 10.43 29.55 -6.44
C PRO A 304 9.73 29.24 -5.11
N ASN A 305 9.05 30.23 -4.52
CA ASN A 305 8.22 30.11 -3.32
C ASN A 305 6.71 30.14 -3.64
N GLY A 306 6.34 30.17 -4.92
CA GLY A 306 5.00 30.40 -5.49
C GLY A 306 4.21 29.15 -5.82
#